data_AF-A0AAI9E8T9-F1
#
_entry.id   AF-A0AAI9E8T9-F1
#
_cell.length_a   1.000
_cell.length_b   1.000
_cell.length_c   1.000
_cell.angle_alpha   90.00
_cell.angle_beta   90.00
_cell.angle_gamma   90.00
#
_symmetry.space_group_name_H-M   'P 1'
#
loop_
_entity.id
_entity.type
_entity.pdbx_description
1 polymer ?
#
loop_
_entity_poly.entity_id
_entity_poly.type
_entity_poly.pdbx_seq_one_letter_code
_entity_poly.pdbx_strand_id
1 'polypeptide(L)'
;MALLQYLFFWNLKAPEHNKWHPEPGKSPTQYIDNLPLSLKQLDVPATVVDSAPVIAGVGGLAHLSQAHAFGFTARASVFRNVKTLTAIHTTTLVVAPLILALQASGFEYRYFIPRWASDRELRRDEEEVRQHVDVGMAFGSLSWIGRLAFKLGARYWAPIDVIMGGALADLMHREYLKAHGF
;
A
#
# COMPACT_ATOMS: atom_id res chain seq x y z
N MET A 1 16.41 -15.33 -13.44
CA MET A 1 15.81 -14.88 -12.16
C MET A 1 16.84 -14.55 -11.07
N ALA A 2 17.94 -15.31 -10.93
CA ALA A 2 18.93 -15.07 -9.86
C ALA A 2 19.55 -13.65 -9.85
N LEU A 3 19.99 -13.12 -10.99
CA LEU A 3 20.66 -11.80 -11.06
C LEU A 3 19.78 -10.64 -10.52
N LEU A 4 18.49 -10.65 -10.85
CA LEU A 4 17.54 -9.62 -10.40
C LEU A 4 17.28 -9.72 -8.89
N GLN A 5 17.29 -10.93 -8.32
CA GLN A 5 17.15 -11.11 -6.87
C GLN A 5 18.34 -10.53 -6.11
N TYR A 6 19.56 -10.66 -6.62
CA TYR A 6 20.75 -10.05 -6.02
C TYR A 6 20.75 -8.52 -6.14
N LEU A 7 20.37 -7.97 -7.30
CA LEU A 7 20.32 -6.52 -7.53
C LEU A 7 19.32 -5.80 -6.61
N PHE A 8 18.21 -6.44 -6.28
CA PHE A 8 17.19 -5.89 -5.38
C PHE A 8 17.29 -6.44 -3.94
N PHE A 9 18.38 -7.11 -3.58
CA PHE A 9 18.57 -7.76 -2.26
C PHE A 9 17.41 -8.69 -1.85
N TRP A 10 16.67 -9.18 -2.83
CA TRP A 10 15.49 -10.02 -2.68
C TRP A 10 15.82 -11.41 -2.15
N ASN A 11 17.02 -11.89 -2.47
CA ASN A 11 17.59 -13.15 -2.00
C ASN A 11 17.78 -13.21 -0.47
N LEU A 12 17.86 -12.07 0.21
CA LEU A 12 17.97 -11.98 1.67
C LEU A 12 16.61 -11.69 2.33
N LYS A 13 15.53 -11.63 1.54
CA LYS A 13 14.25 -11.16 2.02
C LYS A 13 13.37 -12.30 2.52
N ALA A 14 13.19 -12.33 3.83
CA ALA A 14 12.20 -13.13 4.54
C ALA A 14 10.92 -12.32 4.89
N PRO A 15 9.78 -12.96 5.24
CA PRO A 15 8.54 -12.29 5.60
C PRO A 15 8.68 -11.42 6.85
N GLU A 16 9.62 -11.76 7.73
CA GLU A 16 9.93 -11.01 8.96
C GLU A 16 10.27 -9.55 8.66
N HIS A 17 10.89 -9.28 7.52
CA HIS A 17 11.22 -7.92 7.10
C HIS A 17 9.99 -7.07 6.77
N ASN A 18 8.80 -7.66 6.77
CA ASN A 18 7.51 -7.00 6.58
C ASN A 18 6.66 -6.99 7.86
N LYS A 19 7.22 -7.41 9.00
CA LYS A 19 6.50 -7.39 10.31
C LYS A 19 6.31 -6.00 10.88
N TRP A 20 6.95 -5.00 10.28
CA TRP A 20 6.67 -3.61 10.59
C TRP A 20 5.39 -3.09 9.90
N HIS A 21 4.46 -3.90 9.41
CA HIS A 21 3.15 -3.44 8.91
C HIS A 21 2.05 -4.42 9.33
N PRO A 22 0.78 -3.97 9.35
CA PRO A 22 -0.32 -4.77 9.88
C PRO A 22 -0.27 -6.21 9.38
N GLU A 23 -0.06 -7.20 10.25
CA GLU A 23 0.08 -8.60 9.86
C GLU A 23 -1.27 -9.20 9.42
N PRO A 24 -1.37 -9.88 8.26
CA PRO A 24 -2.65 -10.34 7.75
C PRO A 24 -3.30 -11.32 8.72
N GLY A 25 -4.57 -11.07 9.01
CA GLY A 25 -5.36 -11.92 9.89
C GLY A 25 -4.95 -11.86 11.34
N LYS A 26 -4.09 -10.91 11.79
CA LYS A 26 -3.71 -10.72 13.21
C LYS A 26 -4.47 -9.62 13.94
N SER A 27 -5.58 -9.14 13.39
CA SER A 27 -6.40 -8.12 14.05
C SER A 27 -6.99 -8.63 15.38
N PRO A 28 -6.62 -8.05 16.54
CA PRO A 28 -7.10 -8.52 17.84
C PRO A 28 -8.60 -8.26 18.07
N THR A 29 -9.24 -7.42 17.24
CA THR A 29 -10.65 -7.03 17.37
C THR A 29 -11.64 -7.82 16.49
N GLN A 30 -11.16 -8.71 15.60
CA GLN A 30 -12.02 -9.30 14.56
C GLN A 30 -12.13 -10.83 14.54
N TYR A 31 -11.57 -11.56 15.50
CA TYR A 31 -11.78 -13.01 15.55
C TYR A 31 -13.16 -13.36 16.10
N ILE A 32 -14.17 -13.18 15.25
CA ILE A 32 -15.48 -13.78 15.43
C ILE A 32 -15.28 -15.28 15.16
N ASP A 33 -15.39 -16.11 16.20
CA ASP A 33 -15.11 -17.55 16.14
C ASP A 33 -15.86 -18.28 15.02
N ASN A 34 -16.97 -17.72 14.55
CA ASN A 34 -17.87 -18.32 13.56
C ASN A 34 -17.55 -17.99 12.08
N LEU A 35 -16.53 -17.20 11.76
CA LEU A 35 -16.18 -16.91 10.36
C LEU A 35 -15.35 -18.04 9.70
N PRO A 36 -15.54 -18.30 8.40
CA PRO A 36 -14.69 -19.22 7.65
C PRO A 36 -13.23 -18.72 7.61
N LEU A 37 -12.29 -19.66 7.53
CA LEU A 37 -10.84 -19.38 7.60
C LEU A 37 -10.39 -18.31 6.58
N SER A 38 -10.92 -18.38 5.35
CA SER A 38 -10.60 -17.42 4.29
C SER A 38 -11.00 -15.99 4.62
N LEU A 39 -12.08 -15.78 5.39
CA LEU A 39 -12.49 -14.44 5.84
C LEU A 39 -11.70 -13.98 7.06
N LYS A 40 -11.31 -14.91 7.95
CA LYS A 40 -10.45 -14.59 9.11
C LYS A 40 -9.05 -14.13 8.71
N GLN A 41 -8.58 -14.56 7.54
CA GLN A 41 -7.27 -14.18 7.00
C GLN A 41 -7.27 -12.83 6.26
N LEU A 42 -8.45 -12.32 5.89
CA LEU A 42 -8.54 -11.04 5.20
C LEU A 42 -8.29 -9.89 6.16
N ASP A 43 -7.41 -8.99 5.72
CA ASP A 43 -7.01 -7.84 6.51
C ASP A 43 -6.88 -6.63 5.59
N VAL A 44 -7.83 -5.70 5.75
CA VAL A 44 -7.94 -4.50 4.91
C VAL A 44 -6.80 -3.52 5.21
N PRO A 45 -6.47 -3.17 6.47
CA PRO A 45 -5.28 -2.39 6.79
C PRO A 45 -4.00 -2.97 6.18
N ALA A 46 -3.79 -4.29 6.31
CA ALA A 46 -2.63 -4.96 5.72
C ALA A 46 -2.62 -4.84 4.19
N THR A 47 -3.77 -5.07 3.54
CA THR A 47 -3.91 -4.95 2.07
C THR A 47 -3.56 -3.56 1.58
N VAL A 48 -4.01 -2.53 2.29
CA VAL A 48 -3.75 -1.12 1.96
C VAL A 48 -2.24 -0.85 1.99
N VAL A 49 -1.58 -1.21 3.09
CA VAL A 49 -0.14 -0.95 3.25
C VAL A 49 0.69 -1.78 2.26
N ASP A 50 0.30 -3.03 2.02
CA ASP A 50 1.02 -3.97 1.16
C ASP A 50 0.89 -3.64 -0.34
N SER A 51 -0.27 -3.10 -0.76
CA SER A 51 -0.51 -2.71 -2.16
C SER A 51 0.16 -1.39 -2.55
N ALA A 52 0.29 -0.47 -1.60
CA ALA A 52 0.79 0.88 -1.83
C ALA A 52 2.17 0.98 -2.51
N PRO A 53 3.23 0.24 -2.10
CA PRO A 53 4.54 0.35 -2.77
C PRO A 53 4.50 -0.07 -4.24
N VAL A 54 3.67 -1.06 -4.61
CA VAL A 54 3.52 -1.49 -6.00
C VAL A 54 2.79 -0.42 -6.81
N ILE A 55 1.67 0.10 -6.27
CA ILE A 55 0.86 1.15 -6.90
C ILE A 55 1.70 2.43 -7.10
N ALA A 56 2.41 2.87 -6.06
CA ALA A 56 3.28 4.03 -6.11
C ALA A 56 4.47 3.82 -7.06
N GLY A 57 5.06 2.62 -7.06
CA GLY A 57 6.18 2.27 -7.94
C GLY A 57 5.80 2.32 -9.42
N VAL A 58 4.67 1.70 -9.79
CA VAL A 58 4.17 1.73 -11.18
C VAL A 58 3.78 3.16 -11.58
N GLY A 59 3.17 3.93 -10.68
CA GLY A 59 2.90 5.35 -10.89
C GLY A 59 4.17 6.17 -11.13
N GLY A 60 5.19 5.98 -10.28
CA GLY A 60 6.49 6.64 -10.41
C GLY A 60 7.20 6.31 -11.71
N LEU A 61 7.24 5.03 -12.12
CA LEU A 61 7.81 4.61 -13.40
C LEU A 61 7.06 5.22 -14.59
N ALA A 62 5.73 5.22 -14.54
CA ALA A 62 4.91 5.85 -15.57
C ALA A 62 5.18 7.35 -15.68
N HIS A 63 5.36 8.02 -14.54
CA HIS A 63 5.69 9.45 -14.47
C HIS A 63 7.09 9.72 -15.05
N LEU A 64 8.11 9.00 -14.56
CA LEU A 64 9.50 9.15 -15.02
C LEU A 64 9.68 8.84 -16.50
N SER A 65 8.90 7.90 -17.06
CA SER A 65 8.93 7.61 -18.50
C SER A 65 8.60 8.83 -19.39
N GLN A 66 7.99 9.87 -18.80
CA GLN A 66 7.64 11.11 -19.47
C GLN A 66 8.52 12.29 -19.07
N ALA A 67 9.61 12.06 -18.32
CA ALA A 67 10.46 13.13 -17.80
C ALA A 67 11.01 14.05 -18.90
N HIS A 68 11.37 13.48 -20.06
CA HIS A 68 11.85 14.23 -21.22
C HIS A 68 10.80 15.15 -21.86
N ALA A 69 9.51 14.95 -21.56
CA ALA A 69 8.38 15.64 -22.17
C ALA A 69 7.65 16.60 -21.20
N PHE A 70 8.14 16.73 -19.96
CA PHE A 70 7.54 17.61 -18.97
C PHE A 70 7.64 19.08 -19.38
N GLY A 71 6.52 19.80 -19.26
CA GLY A 71 6.43 21.22 -19.62
C GLY A 71 6.13 21.49 -21.10
N PHE A 72 6.23 20.48 -21.97
CA PHE A 72 5.84 20.57 -23.37
C PHE A 72 4.50 19.87 -23.63
N THR A 73 4.49 18.54 -23.53
CA THR A 73 3.31 17.71 -23.84
C THR A 73 2.80 16.92 -22.64
N ALA A 74 3.65 16.69 -21.63
CA ALA A 74 3.30 16.01 -20.39
C ALA A 74 3.27 16.99 -19.21
N ARG A 75 2.27 16.83 -18.33
CA ARG A 75 2.19 17.60 -17.08
C ARG A 75 3.17 17.03 -16.06
N ALA A 76 3.97 17.91 -15.46
CA ALA A 76 4.91 17.56 -14.38
C ALA A 76 4.19 17.21 -13.06
N SER A 77 2.95 17.68 -12.87
CA SER A 77 2.15 17.28 -11.71
C SER A 77 1.63 15.85 -11.89
N VAL A 78 2.04 14.94 -10.99
CA VAL A 78 1.55 13.56 -10.88
C VAL A 78 0.02 13.50 -10.88
N PHE A 79 -0.63 14.41 -10.15
CA PHE A 79 -2.09 14.50 -10.00
C PHE A 79 -2.83 14.98 -11.24
N ARG A 80 -2.13 15.45 -12.27
CA ARG A 80 -2.72 15.92 -13.52
C ARG A 80 -2.20 15.16 -14.74
N ASN A 81 -1.31 14.20 -14.53
CA ASN A 81 -0.67 13.44 -15.58
C ASN A 81 -1.50 12.20 -15.90
N VAL A 82 -2.11 12.17 -17.09
CA VAL A 82 -3.02 11.10 -17.54
C VAL A 82 -2.36 9.72 -17.53
N LYS A 83 -1.13 9.60 -18.03
CA LYS A 83 -0.42 8.32 -18.08
C LYS A 83 -0.13 7.80 -16.67
N THR A 84 0.30 8.70 -15.79
CA THR A 84 0.57 8.39 -14.39
C THR A 84 -0.70 7.95 -13.66
N LEU A 85 -1.78 8.72 -13.77
CA LEU A 85 -3.06 8.40 -13.14
C LEU A 85 -3.69 7.11 -13.68
N THR A 86 -3.58 6.86 -14.99
CA THR A 86 -4.06 5.62 -15.60
C THR A 86 -3.28 4.41 -15.08
N ALA A 87 -1.95 4.53 -14.97
CA ALA A 87 -1.10 3.47 -14.46
C ALA A 87 -1.43 3.16 -12.99
N ILE A 88 -1.57 4.19 -12.15
CA ILE A 88 -1.96 4.02 -10.75
C ILE A 88 -3.35 3.38 -10.65
N HIS A 89 -4.34 3.90 -11.39
CA HIS A 89 -5.70 3.39 -11.38
C HIS A 89 -5.79 1.91 -11.76
N THR A 90 -5.21 1.54 -12.90
CA THR A 90 -5.21 0.15 -13.37
C THR A 90 -4.46 -0.77 -12.41
N THR A 91 -3.33 -0.31 -11.87
CA THR A 91 -2.56 -1.08 -10.87
C THR A 91 -3.38 -1.31 -9.61
N THR A 92 -4.09 -0.29 -9.11
CA THR A 92 -4.98 -0.44 -7.95
C THR A 92 -6.05 -1.50 -8.18
N LEU A 93 -6.69 -1.51 -9.36
CA LEU A 93 -7.74 -2.48 -9.70
C LEU A 93 -7.24 -3.92 -9.81
N VAL A 94 -5.93 -4.12 -10.00
CA VAL A 94 -5.33 -5.45 -10.12
C VAL A 94 -4.70 -5.89 -8.80
N VAL A 95 -3.87 -5.03 -8.20
CA VAL A 95 -3.01 -5.39 -7.07
C VAL A 95 -3.81 -5.54 -5.78
N ALA A 96 -4.78 -4.66 -5.51
CA ALA A 96 -5.55 -4.75 -4.26
C ALA A 96 -6.41 -6.04 -4.21
N PRO A 97 -7.18 -6.41 -5.25
CA PRO A 97 -7.88 -7.69 -5.27
C PRO A 97 -6.94 -8.90 -5.25
N LEU A 98 -5.78 -8.82 -5.92
CA LEU A 98 -4.79 -9.89 -5.91
C LEU A 98 -4.26 -10.13 -4.50
N ILE A 99 -3.89 -9.08 -3.76
CA ILE A 99 -3.41 -9.22 -2.38
C ILE A 99 -4.50 -9.82 -1.48
N LEU A 100 -5.75 -9.37 -1.59
CA LEU A 100 -6.87 -9.98 -0.86
C LEU A 100 -7.04 -11.46 -1.20
N ALA A 101 -6.92 -11.86 -2.47
CA ALA A 101 -6.99 -13.27 -2.87
C ALA A 101 -5.83 -14.10 -2.30
N LEU A 102 -4.63 -13.52 -2.23
CA LEU A 102 -3.45 -14.16 -1.63
C LEU A 102 -3.63 -14.29 -0.11
N GLN A 103 -4.18 -13.28 0.56
CA GLN A 103 -4.56 -13.36 1.98
C GLN A 103 -5.61 -14.46 2.22
N ALA A 104 -6.72 -14.46 1.46
CA ALA A 104 -7.80 -15.43 1.61
C ALA A 104 -7.37 -16.89 1.35
N SER A 105 -6.29 -17.10 0.60
CA SER A 105 -5.71 -18.42 0.34
C SER A 105 -4.62 -18.81 1.34
N GLY A 106 -4.27 -17.93 2.28
CA GLY A 106 -3.17 -18.14 3.23
C GLY A 106 -1.79 -18.16 2.55
N PHE A 107 -1.66 -17.61 1.34
CA PHE A 107 -0.39 -17.55 0.64
C PHE A 107 0.48 -16.43 1.20
N GLU A 108 1.72 -16.74 1.56
CA GLU A 108 2.67 -15.75 2.05
C GLU A 108 3.22 -14.91 0.89
N TYR A 109 2.52 -13.83 0.53
CA TYR A 109 2.89 -12.95 -0.59
C TYR A 109 3.90 -11.86 -0.21
N ARG A 110 4.17 -11.67 1.08
CA ARG A 110 5.04 -10.59 1.58
C ARG A 110 6.49 -10.76 1.15
N TYR A 111 6.90 -11.98 0.79
CA TYR A 111 8.15 -12.21 0.08
C TYR A 111 8.29 -11.31 -1.15
N PHE A 112 7.20 -10.91 -1.82
CA PHE A 112 7.18 -10.14 -3.08
C PHE A 112 6.98 -8.61 -2.95
N ILE A 113 6.92 -8.08 -1.72
CA ILE A 113 6.78 -6.62 -1.48
C ILE A 113 8.15 -5.95 -1.26
N PRO A 114 8.60 -4.95 -2.01
CA PRO A 114 9.98 -4.43 -1.92
C PRO A 114 10.22 -3.54 -0.69
N ARG A 115 10.20 -4.10 0.52
CA ARG A 115 10.35 -3.37 1.79
C ARG A 115 11.12 -4.17 2.85
N TRP A 116 11.81 -3.44 3.73
CA TRP A 116 12.57 -3.97 4.85
C TRP A 116 12.27 -3.21 6.14
N ALA A 117 12.03 -3.98 7.20
CA ALA A 117 11.96 -3.54 8.59
C ALA A 117 13.37 -3.35 9.14
N SER A 118 13.56 -2.34 9.99
CA SER A 118 14.69 -2.28 10.92
C SER A 118 14.30 -2.86 12.29
N ASP A 119 15.29 -3.29 13.08
CA ASP A 119 15.06 -3.87 14.41
C ASP A 119 14.26 -2.95 15.36
N ARG A 120 14.34 -1.63 15.16
CA ARG A 120 13.56 -0.64 15.91
C ARG A 120 12.08 -0.66 15.52
N GLU A 121 11.81 -0.79 14.23
CA GLU A 121 10.45 -0.83 13.69
C GLU A 121 9.70 -2.11 14.09
N LEU A 122 10.42 -3.18 14.43
CA LEU A 122 9.84 -4.43 14.92
C LEU A 122 9.30 -4.35 16.35
N ARG A 123 9.63 -3.30 17.11
CA ARG A 123 9.22 -3.13 18.52
C ARG A 123 7.92 -2.33 18.69
N ARG A 124 7.32 -1.88 17.60
CA ARG A 124 6.12 -1.04 17.61
C ARG A 124 4.89 -1.80 18.09
N ASP A 125 3.90 -1.06 18.60
CA ASP A 125 2.58 -1.60 18.87
C ASP A 125 1.80 -1.75 17.56
N GLU A 126 1.41 -2.98 17.26
CA GLU A 126 0.67 -3.36 16.07
C GLU A 126 -0.75 -2.76 16.05
N GLU A 127 -1.39 -2.64 17.20
CA GLU A 127 -2.75 -2.10 17.31
C GLU A 127 -2.77 -0.58 17.09
N GLU A 128 -1.78 0.12 17.65
CA GLU A 128 -1.61 1.56 17.43
C GLU A 128 -1.43 1.88 15.95
N VAL A 129 -0.60 1.10 15.25
CA VAL A 129 -0.40 1.27 13.81
C VAL A 129 -1.69 1.07 13.04
N ARG A 130 -2.45 0.01 13.36
CA ARG A 130 -3.72 -0.28 12.69
C ARG A 130 -4.69 0.88 12.82
N GLN A 131 -4.79 1.47 14.00
CA GLN A 131 -5.61 2.66 14.22
C GLN A 131 -5.15 3.85 13.36
N HIS A 132 -3.84 4.08 13.25
CA HIS A 132 -3.32 5.11 12.35
C HIS A 132 -3.66 4.84 10.88
N VAL A 133 -3.50 3.60 10.43
CA VAL A 133 -3.86 3.19 9.07
C VAL A 133 -5.35 3.40 8.81
N ASP A 134 -6.22 3.02 9.76
CA ASP A 134 -7.66 3.20 9.67
C ASP A 134 -8.04 4.68 9.57
N VAL A 135 -7.42 5.54 10.37
CA VAL A 135 -7.60 7.00 10.28
C VAL A 135 -7.16 7.51 8.90
N GLY A 136 -6.00 7.06 8.41
CA GLY A 136 -5.50 7.40 7.07
C GLY A 136 -6.45 6.96 5.96
N MET A 137 -6.99 5.75 6.05
CA MET A 137 -8.00 5.20 5.14
C MET A 137 -9.30 6.00 5.19
N ALA A 138 -9.73 6.45 6.38
CA ALA A 138 -10.93 7.26 6.54
C ALA A 138 -10.79 8.62 5.84
N PHE A 139 -9.68 9.33 6.04
CA PHE A 139 -9.40 10.57 5.32
C PHE A 139 -9.27 10.34 3.80
N GLY A 140 -8.61 9.26 3.40
CA GLY A 140 -8.53 8.82 2.01
C GLY A 140 -9.91 8.56 1.40
N SER A 141 -10.82 7.94 2.16
CA SER A 141 -12.19 7.66 1.74
C SER A 141 -13.01 8.93 1.55
N LEU A 142 -12.89 9.89 2.46
CA LEU A 142 -13.53 11.21 2.32
C LEU A 142 -13.04 11.94 1.06
N SER A 143 -11.72 11.93 0.82
CA SER A 143 -11.12 12.51 -0.38
C SER A 143 -11.62 11.82 -1.66
N TRP A 144 -11.66 10.48 -1.66
CA TRP A 144 -12.15 9.66 -2.77
C TRP A 144 -13.62 9.95 -3.10
N ILE A 145 -14.48 9.95 -2.09
CA ILE A 145 -15.91 10.23 -2.23
C ILE A 145 -16.12 11.65 -2.74
N GLY A 146 -15.42 12.63 -2.18
CA GLY A 146 -15.45 14.01 -2.67
C GLY A 146 -15.05 14.10 -4.14
N ARG A 147 -13.96 13.43 -4.52
CA ARG A 147 -13.48 13.37 -5.90
C ARG A 147 -14.52 12.77 -6.86
N LEU A 148 -15.21 11.71 -6.46
CA LEU A 148 -16.29 11.10 -7.24
C LEU A 148 -17.52 12.01 -7.32
N ALA A 149 -17.94 12.60 -6.21
CA ALA A 149 -19.10 13.50 -6.14
C ALA A 149 -18.93 14.74 -7.04
N PHE A 150 -17.74 15.33 -7.04
CA PHE A 150 -17.41 16.49 -7.89
C PHE A 150 -16.91 16.10 -9.29
N LYS A 151 -16.94 14.81 -9.65
CA LYS A 151 -16.46 14.27 -10.94
C LYS A 151 -15.01 14.66 -11.28
N LEU A 152 -14.20 14.98 -10.27
CA LEU A 152 -12.81 15.39 -10.44
C LEU A 152 -11.96 14.17 -10.85
N GLY A 153 -11.67 14.03 -12.14
CA GLY A 153 -10.99 12.82 -12.64
C GLY A 153 -11.85 11.56 -12.52
N ALA A 154 -13.16 11.67 -12.80
CA ALA A 154 -14.14 10.56 -12.79
C ALA A 154 -13.70 9.31 -13.57
N ARG A 155 -12.81 9.47 -14.56
CA ARG A 155 -12.20 8.36 -15.30
C ARG A 155 -11.32 7.44 -14.42
N TYR A 156 -10.83 7.93 -13.29
CA TYR A 156 -9.93 7.23 -12.37
C TYR A 156 -10.62 6.91 -11.04
N TRP A 157 -11.72 6.16 -11.10
CA TRP A 157 -12.60 5.92 -9.95
C TRP A 157 -12.05 4.96 -8.89
N ALA A 158 -10.93 4.28 -9.14
CA ALA A 158 -10.34 3.35 -8.16
C ALA A 158 -10.08 4.04 -6.80
N PRO A 159 -10.15 3.30 -5.68
CA PRO A 159 -9.98 3.83 -4.32
C PRO A 159 -8.50 4.11 -3.98
N ILE A 160 -7.81 4.82 -4.88
CA ILE A 160 -6.40 5.18 -4.76
C ILE A 160 -6.19 6.00 -3.49
N ASP A 161 -7.07 6.96 -3.24
CA ASP A 161 -6.94 7.88 -2.10
C ASP A 161 -7.06 7.14 -0.75
N VAL A 162 -7.88 6.08 -0.67
CA VAL A 162 -8.00 5.21 0.51
C VAL A 162 -6.70 4.48 0.77
N ILE A 163 -6.15 3.85 -0.27
CA ILE A 163 -4.91 3.07 -0.18
C ILE A 163 -3.73 3.99 0.18
N MET A 164 -3.59 5.10 -0.54
CA MET A 164 -2.51 6.05 -0.29
C MET A 164 -2.67 6.72 1.07
N GLY A 165 -3.89 7.02 1.51
CA GLY A 165 -4.16 7.60 2.84
C GLY A 165 -3.71 6.68 3.97
N GLY A 166 -4.11 5.41 3.96
CA GLY A 166 -3.69 4.44 4.97
C GLY A 166 -2.18 4.17 4.93
N ALA A 167 -1.60 4.01 3.74
CA ALA A 167 -0.17 3.76 3.60
C ALA A 167 0.70 4.96 3.99
N LEU A 168 0.23 6.19 3.78
CA LEU A 168 0.89 7.40 4.25
C LEU A 168 0.84 7.50 5.77
N ALA A 169 -0.27 7.12 6.41
CA ALA A 169 -0.36 7.09 7.86
C ALA A 169 0.62 6.08 8.48
N ASP A 170 0.72 4.87 7.92
CA ASP A 170 1.73 3.87 8.31
C ASP A 170 3.16 4.40 8.12
N LEU A 171 3.44 5.05 6.99
CA LEU A 171 4.75 5.66 6.73
C LEU A 171 5.07 6.80 7.70
N MET A 172 4.10 7.67 8.01
CA MET A 172 4.29 8.77 8.95
C MET A 172 4.56 8.25 10.36
N HIS A 173 3.82 7.22 10.79
CA HIS A 173 4.06 6.58 12.08
C HIS A 173 5.45 5.93 12.14
N ARG A 174 5.89 5.27 11.05
CA ARG A 174 7.25 4.75 10.92
C ARG A 174 8.31 5.84 11.07
N GLU A 175 8.20 6.93 10.33
CA GLU A 175 9.16 8.03 10.39
C GLU A 175 9.13 8.74 11.76
N TYR A 176 7.96 8.81 12.41
CA TYR A 176 7.84 9.28 13.78
C TYR A 176 8.64 8.42 14.75
N LEU A 177 8.49 7.08 14.72
CA LEU A 177 9.25 6.18 15.57
C LEU A 177 10.76 6.27 15.33
N LYS A 178 11.19 6.36 14.07
CA LYS A 178 12.60 6.57 13.72
C LYS A 178 13.17 7.85 14.31
N ALA A 179 12.40 8.94 14.25
CA ALA A 179 12.83 10.26 14.71
C ALA A 179 12.88 10.37 16.24
N HIS A 180 11.99 9.68 16.96
CA HIS A 180 11.83 9.84 18.41
C HIS A 180 12.55 8.77 19.24
N GLY A 181 13.15 7.75 18.60
CA GLY A 181 14.17 6.91 19.22
C GLY A 181 13.68 6.03 20.38
N PHE A 182 12.40 5.63 20.37
CA PHE A 182 11.88 4.60 21.28
C PHE A 182 12.48 3.22 20.96
#